data_AF-A0A4Q4Z0T6-F1
#
_entry.id   AF-A0A4Q4Z0T6-F1
#
_cell.length_a   1.000
_cell.length_b   1.000
_cell.length_c   1.000
_cell.angle_alpha   90.00
_cell.angle_beta   90.00
_cell.angle_gamma   90.00
#
_symmetry.space_group_name_H-M   'P 1'
#
loop_
_entity.id
_entity.type
_entity.pdbx_description
1 polymer ?
#
loop_
_entity_poly.entity_id
_entity_poly.type
_entity_poly.pdbx_seq_one_letter_code
_entity_poly.pdbx_strand_id
1 'polypeptide(L)'
;MKAEKATRPDLKYTRKLGLNWTPEERDEYISNIKVVDLPRLEEPYPINDFFTAGTPKAKREWDAYWKEKQLVDPRYNKGQRRAIINLDKSRLQYVIKQDESVMFRDADTKELVLVVLRNFIPDDNIRETMIEICREILKYRRDDRREDPGMLVHFGYTCGSRNQPRIQMAAPNVRLDTHEKQERERRLNVKAQGMAGLLWNMMRSRLPPEIIAEYNDLIEEYDLPRMDMMRDDDTFSFKIDGKMVTFRDLELPPPSGLSAINYARYTHKEINGNNWIVACTCKAPRNPNKGGNFYLASYGIMMEPASNTVSAWHPTDYHGTTLYEMMEGPEKRAGYEVRPDGEINTGMVFEVSKAIKNARYNSDWLNERARPKLSKPLGQAAARIDKQTRYGLRPRTSRRIIYLQ
;
A
#
# COMPACT_ATOMS: atom_id res chain seq x y z
N MET A 1 48.60 -3.36 -10.58
CA MET A 1 47.23 -2.81 -10.59
C MET A 1 46.24 -3.92 -10.25
N LYS A 2 45.70 -3.95 -9.03
CA LYS A 2 44.54 -4.80 -8.74
C LYS A 2 43.35 -4.16 -9.44
N ALA A 3 42.73 -4.87 -10.38
CA ALA A 3 41.49 -4.42 -10.99
C ALA A 3 40.46 -4.18 -9.87
N GLU A 4 40.01 -2.93 -9.72
CA GLU A 4 38.83 -2.65 -8.90
C GLU A 4 37.69 -3.51 -9.44
N LYS A 5 37.22 -4.48 -8.65
CA LYS A 5 36.03 -5.24 -8.99
C LYS A 5 34.90 -4.23 -9.15
N ALA A 6 34.43 -4.05 -10.38
CA ALA A 6 33.28 -3.22 -10.68
C ALA A 6 32.15 -3.58 -9.72
N THR A 7 31.75 -2.62 -8.88
CA THR A 7 30.69 -2.83 -7.90
C THR A 7 29.41 -3.15 -8.67
N ARG A 8 28.74 -4.26 -8.35
CA ARG A 8 27.49 -4.64 -9.00
C ARG A 8 26.49 -3.47 -8.91
N PRO A 9 25.79 -3.11 -10.00
CA PRO A 9 24.88 -1.95 -10.00
C PRO A 9 23.83 -1.99 -8.89
N ASP A 10 23.30 -3.18 -8.58
CA ASP A 10 22.32 -3.35 -7.52
C ASP A 10 22.89 -3.01 -6.14
N LEU A 11 24.12 -3.42 -5.82
CA LEU A 11 24.77 -3.04 -4.54
C LEU A 11 24.97 -1.52 -4.42
N LYS A 12 25.32 -0.85 -5.52
CA LYS A 12 25.43 0.61 -5.57
C LYS A 12 24.09 1.26 -5.22
N TYR A 13 23.00 0.85 -5.89
CA TYR A 13 21.69 1.45 -5.68
C TYR A 13 21.03 1.05 -4.37
N THR A 14 21.30 -0.15 -3.85
CA THR A 14 20.89 -0.59 -2.52
C THR A 14 21.40 0.38 -1.45
N ARG A 15 22.67 0.78 -1.51
CA ARG A 15 23.23 1.79 -0.60
C ARG A 15 22.72 3.20 -0.89
N LYS A 16 22.79 3.66 -2.17
CA LYS A 16 22.35 5.02 -2.58
C LYS A 16 20.92 5.32 -2.10
N LEU A 17 20.04 4.34 -2.20
CA LEU A 17 18.62 4.52 -1.91
C LEU A 17 18.22 4.09 -0.50
N GLY A 18 19.18 3.60 0.31
CA GLY A 18 18.91 3.14 1.67
C GLY A 18 17.93 1.96 1.73
N LEU A 19 18.13 0.95 0.89
CA LEU A 19 17.25 -0.24 0.80
C LEU A 19 17.62 -1.33 1.80
N ASN A 20 18.72 -1.15 2.53
CA ASN A 20 19.29 -2.13 3.45
C ASN A 20 19.85 -1.46 4.71
N TRP A 21 19.17 -0.42 5.21
CA TRP A 21 19.60 0.21 6.46
C TRP A 21 19.68 -0.82 7.58
N THR A 22 20.73 -0.69 8.37
CA THR A 22 20.91 -1.41 9.62
C THR A 22 19.86 -0.99 10.64
N PRO A 23 19.58 -1.81 11.67
CA PRO A 23 18.75 -1.39 12.79
C PRO A 23 19.20 -0.06 13.40
N GLU A 24 20.50 0.17 13.50
CA GLU A 24 21.07 1.40 14.06
C GLU A 24 20.76 2.63 13.19
N GLU A 25 20.96 2.55 11.87
CA GLU A 25 20.60 3.64 10.93
C GLU A 25 19.10 3.95 10.96
N ARG A 26 18.26 2.91 11.04
CA ARG A 26 16.81 3.06 11.16
C ARG A 26 16.44 3.73 12.48
N ASP A 27 16.98 3.27 13.59
CA ASP A 27 16.63 3.76 14.92
C ASP A 27 17.11 5.21 15.11
N GLU A 28 18.28 5.57 14.55
CA GLU A 28 18.74 6.95 14.44
C GLU A 28 17.75 7.80 13.63
N TYR A 29 17.34 7.34 12.43
CA TYR A 29 16.35 8.05 11.63
C TYR A 29 15.02 8.24 12.38
N ILE A 30 14.49 7.20 13.00
CA ILE A 30 13.23 7.22 13.76
C ILE A 30 13.33 8.14 14.98
N SER A 31 14.47 8.17 15.67
CA SER A 31 14.69 9.02 16.85
C SER A 31 14.58 10.52 16.54
N ASN A 32 14.79 10.91 15.28
CA ASN A 32 14.65 12.28 14.79
C ASN A 32 13.21 12.63 14.38
N ILE A 33 12.29 11.67 14.43
CA ILE A 33 10.88 11.90 14.11
C ILE A 33 10.12 12.30 15.37
N LYS A 34 9.34 13.38 15.28
CA LYS A 34 8.48 13.84 16.36
C LYS A 34 7.51 12.73 16.79
N VAL A 35 7.37 12.53 18.10
CA VAL A 35 6.40 11.60 18.68
C VAL A 35 5.35 12.39 19.46
N VAL A 36 4.08 12.07 19.25
CA VAL A 36 2.95 12.68 19.95
C VAL A 36 2.10 11.57 20.56
N ASP A 37 1.94 11.62 21.89
CA ASP A 37 0.97 10.78 22.59
C ASP A 37 -0.39 11.48 22.54
N LEU A 38 -1.41 10.81 22.03
CA LEU A 38 -2.73 11.42 21.83
C LEU A 38 -3.84 10.48 22.34
N PRO A 39 -4.78 10.97 23.16
CA PRO A 39 -5.85 10.12 23.67
C PRO A 39 -6.82 9.78 22.55
N ARG A 40 -7.28 8.53 22.53
CA ARG A 40 -8.36 8.11 21.66
C ARG A 40 -9.65 8.90 21.97
N LEU A 41 -10.38 9.29 20.94
CA LEU A 41 -11.69 9.92 21.11
C LEU A 41 -12.74 8.89 21.55
N GLU A 42 -13.65 9.32 22.42
CA GLU A 42 -14.84 8.53 22.79
C GLU A 42 -15.72 8.27 21.56
N GLU A 43 -15.93 9.31 20.74
CA GLU A 43 -16.58 9.22 19.44
C GLU A 43 -15.63 9.61 18.31
N PRO A 44 -15.54 8.85 17.21
CA PRO A 44 -14.65 9.17 16.11
C PRO A 44 -15.05 10.51 15.47
N TYR A 45 -14.05 11.29 15.08
CA TYR A 45 -14.26 12.51 14.33
C TYR A 45 -13.29 12.64 13.14
N PRO A 46 -13.78 12.78 11.88
CA PRO A 46 -15.18 12.81 11.46
C PRO A 46 -15.99 11.55 11.80
N ILE A 47 -17.31 11.71 11.96
CA ILE A 47 -18.19 10.61 12.43
C ILE A 47 -18.29 9.46 11.43
N ASN A 48 -18.50 8.25 11.94
CA ASN A 48 -18.59 7.01 11.16
C ASN A 48 -19.75 7.04 10.15
N ASP A 49 -19.56 6.37 9.00
CA ASP A 49 -20.59 6.10 7.98
C ASP A 49 -21.01 7.29 7.10
N PHE A 50 -20.33 8.43 7.23
CA PHE A 50 -20.52 9.63 6.41
C PHE A 50 -19.29 9.94 5.55
N PHE A 51 -19.53 10.43 4.34
CA PHE A 51 -18.49 11.13 3.61
C PHE A 51 -18.23 12.49 4.27
N THR A 52 -16.98 12.92 4.27
CA THR A 52 -16.60 14.21 4.82
C THR A 52 -16.10 15.11 3.70
N ALA A 53 -16.73 16.25 3.49
CA ALA A 53 -16.25 17.27 2.58
C ALA A 53 -15.20 18.15 3.27
N GLY A 54 -14.04 18.32 2.63
CA GLY A 54 -12.98 19.20 3.14
C GLY A 54 -13.37 20.68 3.09
N THR A 55 -14.33 21.05 2.22
CA THR A 55 -14.88 22.40 2.10
C THR A 55 -16.40 22.37 1.91
N PRO A 56 -17.11 23.46 2.27
CA PRO A 56 -18.53 23.61 1.92
C PRO A 56 -18.79 23.57 0.41
N LYS A 57 -17.81 23.97 -0.42
CA LYS A 57 -17.90 23.89 -1.89
C LYS A 57 -17.94 22.43 -2.33
N ALA A 58 -16.99 21.61 -1.88
CA ALA A 58 -16.96 20.18 -2.18
C ALA A 58 -18.28 19.49 -1.79
N LYS A 59 -18.84 19.80 -0.61
CA LYS A 59 -20.13 19.24 -0.20
C LYS A 59 -21.24 19.49 -1.23
N ARG A 60 -21.43 20.75 -1.64
CA ARG A 60 -22.47 21.13 -2.61
C ARG A 60 -22.28 20.44 -3.95
N GLU A 61 -21.04 20.34 -4.43
CA GLU A 61 -20.70 19.72 -5.71
C GLU A 61 -20.97 18.21 -5.71
N TRP A 62 -20.57 17.53 -4.64
CA TRP A 62 -20.81 16.08 -4.48
C TRP A 62 -22.30 15.77 -4.28
N ASP A 63 -23.01 16.57 -3.49
CA ASP A 63 -24.47 16.43 -3.32
C ASP A 63 -25.19 16.57 -4.67
N ALA A 64 -24.86 17.60 -5.45
CA ALA A 64 -25.44 17.81 -6.78
C ALA A 64 -25.10 16.66 -7.74
N TYR A 65 -23.83 16.25 -7.77
CA TYR A 65 -23.37 15.17 -8.64
C TYR A 65 -24.06 13.83 -8.34
N TRP A 66 -24.16 13.45 -7.07
CA TRP A 66 -24.77 12.18 -6.69
C TRP A 66 -26.29 12.16 -6.83
N LYS A 67 -26.95 13.32 -6.78
CA LYS A 67 -28.40 13.41 -7.04
C LYS A 67 -28.75 12.99 -8.48
N GLU A 68 -27.87 13.24 -9.43
CA GLU A 68 -28.08 12.95 -10.86
C GLU A 68 -27.55 11.58 -11.28
N LYS A 69 -26.83 10.87 -10.40
CA LYS A 69 -26.11 9.63 -10.74
C LYS A 69 -26.67 8.43 -10.00
N GLN A 70 -27.16 7.46 -10.77
CA GLN A 70 -27.49 6.13 -10.24
C GLN A 70 -26.25 5.44 -9.66
N LEU A 71 -26.46 4.56 -8.69
CA LEU A 71 -25.42 3.63 -8.22
C LEU A 71 -25.09 2.64 -9.34
N VAL A 72 -23.81 2.39 -9.58
CA VAL A 72 -23.31 1.33 -10.47
C VAL A 72 -23.53 -0.05 -9.85
N ASP A 73 -23.35 -0.18 -8.53
CA ASP A 73 -23.65 -1.37 -7.73
C ASP A 73 -24.85 -1.10 -6.80
N PRO A 74 -26.04 -1.67 -7.10
CA PRO A 74 -27.24 -1.45 -6.29
C PRO A 74 -27.12 -2.05 -4.87
N ARG A 75 -26.12 -2.90 -4.60
CA ARG A 75 -25.87 -3.46 -3.26
C ARG A 75 -25.16 -2.47 -2.35
N TYR A 76 -24.54 -1.43 -2.91
CA TYR A 76 -23.82 -0.43 -2.13
C TYR A 76 -24.76 0.26 -1.15
N ASN A 77 -24.42 0.19 0.15
CA ASN A 77 -25.16 0.83 1.23
C ASN A 77 -26.69 0.69 1.08
N LYS A 78 -27.15 -0.56 0.86
CA LYS A 78 -28.58 -0.89 0.70
C LYS A 78 -29.28 -0.10 -0.42
N GLY A 79 -28.56 0.21 -1.50
CA GLY A 79 -29.07 0.95 -2.64
C GLY A 79 -29.13 2.46 -2.43
N GLN A 80 -28.40 3.01 -1.45
CA GLN A 80 -28.42 4.44 -1.12
C GLN A 80 -27.02 5.05 -1.12
N ARG A 81 -26.92 6.31 -1.59
CA ARG A 81 -25.69 7.11 -1.41
C ARG A 81 -25.55 7.48 0.07
N ARG A 82 -24.32 7.48 0.56
CA ARG A 82 -24.02 7.94 1.92
C ARG A 82 -24.10 9.46 1.98
N ALA A 83 -24.57 9.99 3.10
CA ALA A 83 -24.64 11.42 3.32
C ALA A 83 -23.25 12.04 3.46
N ILE A 84 -23.17 13.35 3.18
CA ILE A 84 -21.96 14.14 3.26
C ILE A 84 -22.08 15.12 4.43
N ILE A 85 -21.04 15.23 5.25
CA ILE A 85 -20.90 16.25 6.29
C ILE A 85 -19.76 17.21 5.96
N ASN A 86 -19.81 18.42 6.51
CA ASN A 86 -18.66 19.33 6.43
C ASN A 86 -17.64 18.97 7.51
N LEU A 87 -16.36 19.02 7.15
CA LEU A 87 -15.29 18.99 8.13
C LEU A 87 -15.31 20.27 8.96
N ASP A 88 -15.36 20.11 10.28
CA ASP A 88 -15.14 21.14 11.29
C ASP A 88 -13.77 20.89 11.92
N LYS A 89 -12.78 21.69 11.50
CA LYS A 89 -11.40 21.54 11.97
C LYS A 89 -11.23 21.81 13.46
N SER A 90 -12.18 22.51 14.11
CA SER A 90 -12.09 22.79 15.56
C SER A 90 -12.30 21.56 16.44
N ARG A 91 -12.87 20.49 15.87
CA ARG A 91 -13.08 19.21 16.53
C ARG A 91 -11.91 18.22 16.35
N LEU A 92 -10.92 18.59 15.55
CA LEU A 92 -9.71 17.80 15.39
C LEU A 92 -8.78 18.04 16.57
N GLN A 93 -8.12 16.98 17.04
CA GLN A 93 -7.07 17.09 18.05
C GLN A 93 -5.73 17.47 17.43
N TYR A 94 -5.49 17.04 16.18
CA TYR A 94 -4.22 17.28 15.51
C TYR A 94 -4.37 17.42 13.99
N VAL A 95 -3.61 18.36 13.40
CA VAL A 95 -3.49 18.52 11.94
C VAL A 95 -2.03 18.42 11.54
N ILE A 96 -1.66 17.32 10.88
CA ILE A 96 -0.31 17.08 10.38
C ILE A 96 -0.08 17.91 9.11
N LYS A 97 0.92 18.78 9.15
CA LYS A 97 1.25 19.69 8.04
C LYS A 97 2.01 18.99 6.92
N GLN A 98 2.02 19.60 5.74
CA GLN A 98 2.61 19.00 4.52
C GLN A 98 4.12 18.73 4.64
N ASP A 99 4.82 19.45 5.52
CA ASP A 99 6.25 19.35 5.81
C ASP A 99 6.56 18.57 7.10
N GLU A 100 5.54 18.09 7.81
CA GLU A 100 5.70 17.43 9.11
C GLU A 100 5.72 15.91 8.97
N SER A 101 6.82 15.30 9.43
CA SER A 101 6.91 13.88 9.78
C SER A 101 6.62 13.70 11.27
N VAL A 102 5.77 12.75 11.62
CA VAL A 102 5.32 12.54 13.00
C VAL A 102 4.84 11.10 13.20
N MET A 103 5.08 10.57 14.39
CA MET A 103 4.51 9.31 14.87
C MET A 103 3.56 9.60 16.03
N PHE A 104 2.42 8.91 16.04
CA PHE A 104 1.44 8.98 17.12
C PHE A 104 1.39 7.69 17.89
N ARG A 105 1.27 7.82 19.20
CA ARG A 105 0.97 6.72 20.11
C ARG A 105 -0.34 6.98 20.82
N ASP A 106 -1.06 5.92 21.13
CA ASP A 106 -2.18 6.02 22.05
C ASP A 106 -1.65 6.50 23.42
N ALA A 107 -2.31 7.51 23.99
CA ALA A 107 -1.84 8.12 25.23
C ALA A 107 -1.85 7.17 26.43
N ASP A 108 -2.75 6.17 26.44
CA ASP A 108 -2.93 5.24 27.56
C ASP A 108 -2.05 3.99 27.38
N THR A 109 -2.11 3.33 26.22
CA THR A 109 -1.38 2.08 25.98
C THR A 109 0.06 2.29 25.54
N LYS A 110 0.39 3.49 25.04
CA LYS A 110 1.67 3.84 24.40
C LYS A 110 1.96 3.07 23.12
N GLU A 111 0.99 2.33 22.60
CA GLU A 111 1.11 1.62 21.33
C GLU A 111 1.11 2.60 20.16
N LEU A 112 1.87 2.28 19.11
CA LEU A 112 1.92 3.08 17.90
C LEU A 112 0.59 2.95 17.12
N VAL A 113 0.03 4.08 16.70
CA VAL A 113 -1.29 4.13 16.02
C VAL A 113 -1.25 4.73 14.62
N LEU A 114 -0.32 5.66 14.39
CA LEU A 114 -0.12 6.31 13.09
C LEU A 114 1.35 6.70 12.91
N VAL A 115 1.90 6.40 11.75
CA VAL A 115 3.21 6.91 11.31
C VAL A 115 3.01 7.74 10.06
N VAL A 116 3.62 8.92 10.00
CA VAL A 116 3.69 9.77 8.80
C VAL A 116 5.13 10.21 8.58
N LEU A 117 5.71 9.83 7.45
CA LEU A 117 7.07 10.18 7.04
C LEU A 117 7.03 10.93 5.72
N ARG A 118 7.46 12.21 5.74
CA ARG A 118 7.62 13.06 4.56
C ARG A 118 8.98 12.84 3.91
N ASN A 119 9.08 13.26 2.64
CA ASN A 119 10.31 13.16 1.83
C ASN A 119 10.90 11.74 1.79
N PHE A 120 10.04 10.73 1.70
CA PHE A 120 10.42 9.34 1.94
C PHE A 120 11.29 8.72 0.84
N ILE A 121 10.98 9.01 -0.42
CA ILE A 121 11.72 8.56 -1.60
C ILE A 121 12.84 9.58 -1.88
N PRO A 122 14.12 9.17 -1.81
CA PRO A 122 15.25 10.12 -1.86
C PRO A 122 15.58 10.64 -3.27
N ASP A 123 14.95 10.09 -4.32
CA ASP A 123 15.27 10.40 -5.71
C ASP A 123 13.97 10.71 -6.47
N ASP A 124 13.83 11.95 -6.94
CA ASP A 124 12.62 12.41 -7.63
C ASP A 124 12.40 11.72 -8.97
N ASN A 125 13.45 11.32 -9.69
CA ASN A 125 13.28 10.59 -10.96
C ASN A 125 12.68 9.19 -10.71
N ILE A 126 13.07 8.56 -9.62
CA ILE A 126 12.44 7.31 -9.16
C ILE A 126 10.98 7.57 -8.83
N ARG A 127 10.67 8.62 -8.05
CA ARG A 127 9.29 8.98 -7.67
C ARG A 127 8.41 9.26 -8.90
N GLU A 128 8.89 10.01 -9.89
CA GLU A 128 8.16 10.26 -11.13
C GLU A 128 7.93 8.98 -11.94
N THR A 129 8.91 8.07 -12.00
CA THR A 129 8.73 6.74 -12.60
C THR A 129 7.65 5.94 -11.87
N MET A 130 7.58 6.01 -10.54
CA MET A 130 6.51 5.37 -9.77
C MET A 130 5.13 5.96 -10.08
N ILE A 131 5.03 7.28 -10.24
CA ILE A 131 3.78 7.97 -10.63
C ILE A 131 3.29 7.48 -12.00
N GLU A 132 4.20 7.33 -12.97
CA GLU A 132 3.87 6.79 -14.29
C GLU A 132 3.34 5.35 -14.20
N ILE A 133 4.01 4.50 -13.41
CA ILE A 133 3.57 3.11 -13.20
C ILE A 133 2.20 3.07 -12.51
N CYS A 134 1.97 3.87 -11.47
CA CYS A 134 0.66 3.98 -10.82
C CYS A 134 -0.45 4.34 -11.83
N ARG A 135 -0.19 5.29 -12.72
CA ARG A 135 -1.12 5.69 -13.79
C ARG A 135 -1.35 4.59 -14.82
N GLU A 136 -0.30 3.86 -15.21
CA GLU A 136 -0.45 2.69 -16.08
C GLU A 136 -1.32 1.60 -15.43
N ILE A 137 -1.11 1.32 -14.14
CA ILE A 137 -1.92 0.37 -13.38
C ILE A 137 -3.39 0.82 -13.38
N LEU A 138 -3.68 2.08 -13.02
CA LEU A 138 -5.02 2.65 -13.02
C LEU A 138 -5.71 2.58 -14.39
N LYS A 139 -4.95 2.78 -15.47
CA LYS A 139 -5.46 2.72 -16.84
C LYS A 139 -5.87 1.31 -17.27
N TYR A 140 -5.14 0.28 -16.83
CA TYR A 140 -5.28 -1.08 -17.37
C TYR A 140 -5.89 -2.09 -16.39
N ARG A 141 -6.07 -1.74 -15.11
CA ARG A 141 -6.72 -2.59 -14.10
C ARG A 141 -8.19 -2.27 -13.94
N ARG A 142 -8.92 -3.24 -13.40
CA ARG A 142 -10.33 -3.08 -13.03
C ARG A 142 -10.42 -2.33 -11.69
N ASP A 143 -11.24 -1.29 -11.67
CA ASP A 143 -11.59 -0.57 -10.43
C ASP A 143 -12.40 -1.45 -9.47
N ASP A 144 -11.91 -1.49 -8.24
CA ASP A 144 -12.45 -2.30 -7.15
C ASP A 144 -13.57 -1.59 -6.39
N ARG A 145 -13.64 -0.25 -6.49
CA ARG A 145 -14.48 0.61 -5.63
C ARG A 145 -15.28 1.64 -6.44
N ARG A 146 -16.09 1.15 -7.36
CA ARG A 146 -16.86 1.94 -8.35
C ARG A 146 -17.83 2.99 -7.80
N GLU A 147 -18.15 2.94 -6.50
CA GLU A 147 -19.05 3.92 -5.86
C GLU A 147 -18.31 4.97 -5.04
N ASP A 148 -17.06 4.72 -4.72
CA ASP A 148 -16.23 5.68 -4.01
C ASP A 148 -15.67 6.68 -5.05
N PRO A 149 -15.50 7.96 -4.68
CA PRO A 149 -14.75 8.93 -5.47
C PRO A 149 -13.34 8.44 -5.84
N GLY A 150 -12.88 8.81 -7.04
CA GLY A 150 -11.59 8.41 -7.57
C GLY A 150 -11.56 6.95 -8.03
N MET A 151 -10.37 6.36 -8.06
CA MET A 151 -10.18 4.94 -8.36
C MET A 151 -9.20 4.31 -7.37
N LEU A 152 -9.46 3.04 -7.07
CA LEU A 152 -8.58 2.17 -6.31
C LEU A 152 -8.53 0.81 -7.01
N VAL A 153 -7.34 0.40 -7.44
CA VAL A 153 -7.14 -0.80 -8.26
C VAL A 153 -6.07 -1.70 -7.68
N HIS A 154 -6.32 -3.00 -7.61
CA HIS A 154 -5.29 -3.97 -7.22
C HIS A 154 -4.23 -4.19 -8.30
N PHE A 155 -3.02 -4.51 -7.86
CA PHE A 155 -1.95 -5.13 -8.64
C PHE A 155 -1.23 -6.22 -7.81
N GLY A 156 -0.49 -7.10 -8.48
CA GLY A 156 0.07 -8.29 -7.86
C GLY A 156 -0.98 -9.38 -7.69
N TYR A 157 -0.94 -10.10 -6.56
CA TYR A 157 -1.90 -11.15 -6.25
C TYR A 157 -3.19 -10.58 -5.66
N THR A 158 -4.30 -11.28 -5.89
CA THR A 158 -5.64 -10.98 -5.35
C THR A 158 -6.32 -12.27 -4.94
N CYS A 159 -7.46 -12.18 -4.25
CA CYS A 159 -8.26 -13.35 -3.88
C CYS A 159 -9.07 -13.95 -5.05
N GLY A 160 -8.96 -13.39 -6.27
CA GLY A 160 -9.70 -13.85 -7.44
C GLY A 160 -11.21 -13.63 -7.33
N SER A 161 -11.98 -14.49 -8.00
CA SER A 161 -13.44 -14.41 -8.03
C SER A 161 -14.06 -14.66 -6.65
N ARG A 162 -15.06 -13.86 -6.26
CA ARG A 162 -15.81 -14.07 -5.00
C ARG A 162 -16.50 -15.44 -4.94
N ASN A 163 -16.91 -15.99 -6.08
CA ASN A 163 -17.63 -17.27 -6.14
C ASN A 163 -16.69 -18.48 -6.10
N GLN A 164 -15.40 -18.27 -6.43
CA GLN A 164 -14.37 -19.31 -6.44
C GLN A 164 -13.04 -18.66 -6.00
N PRO A 165 -12.91 -18.30 -4.72
CA PRO A 165 -11.79 -17.51 -4.24
C PRO A 165 -10.51 -18.32 -4.35
N ARG A 166 -9.57 -17.85 -5.18
CA ARG A 166 -8.26 -18.45 -5.44
C ARG A 166 -7.24 -17.34 -5.64
N ILE A 167 -6.01 -17.55 -5.16
CA ILE A 167 -4.94 -16.58 -5.37
C ILE A 167 -4.63 -16.52 -6.86
N GLN A 168 -4.83 -15.33 -7.43
CA GLN A 168 -4.66 -15.04 -8.86
C GLN A 168 -4.09 -13.64 -9.05
N MET A 169 -3.42 -13.42 -10.18
CA MET A 169 -2.97 -12.08 -10.57
C MET A 169 -4.16 -11.12 -10.74
N ALA A 170 -3.97 -9.86 -10.36
CA ALA A 170 -4.98 -8.81 -10.49
C ALA A 170 -5.48 -8.70 -11.94
N ALA A 171 -6.80 -8.72 -12.11
CA ALA A 171 -7.40 -8.81 -13.43
C ALA A 171 -7.24 -7.50 -14.24
N PRO A 172 -6.92 -7.58 -15.54
CA PRO A 172 -6.99 -6.41 -16.43
C PRO A 172 -8.45 -5.98 -16.64
N ASN A 173 -8.66 -4.72 -17.04
CA ASN A 173 -9.98 -4.20 -17.40
C ASN A 173 -10.41 -4.56 -18.83
N VAL A 174 -9.57 -5.24 -19.60
CA VAL A 174 -9.85 -5.71 -20.97
C VAL A 174 -9.53 -7.20 -21.11
N ARG A 175 -10.15 -7.84 -22.11
CA ARG A 175 -9.77 -9.21 -22.51
C ARG A 175 -8.35 -9.23 -23.10
N LEU A 176 -7.57 -10.26 -22.75
CA LEU A 176 -6.21 -10.49 -23.24
C LEU A 176 -6.21 -11.45 -24.44
N ASP A 177 -6.98 -11.10 -25.46
CA ASP A 177 -7.25 -11.90 -26.66
C ASP A 177 -6.19 -11.73 -27.77
N THR A 178 -5.20 -10.86 -27.59
CA THR A 178 -4.08 -10.68 -28.52
C THR A 178 -2.73 -10.79 -27.82
N HIS A 179 -1.71 -11.21 -28.56
CA HIS A 179 -0.32 -11.28 -28.06
C HIS A 179 0.17 -9.93 -27.53
N GLU A 180 -0.16 -8.82 -28.21
CA GLU A 180 0.21 -7.47 -27.77
C GLU A 180 -0.39 -7.12 -26.40
N LYS A 181 -1.68 -7.45 -26.18
CA LYS A 181 -2.35 -7.20 -24.89
C LYS A 181 -1.74 -8.05 -23.77
N GLN A 182 -1.42 -9.32 -24.06
CA GLN A 182 -0.76 -10.23 -23.11
C GLN A 182 0.65 -9.74 -22.75
N GLU A 183 1.43 -9.29 -23.73
CA GLU A 183 2.79 -8.80 -23.50
C GLU A 183 2.79 -7.47 -22.74
N ARG A 184 1.85 -6.55 -23.05
CA ARG A 184 1.65 -5.33 -22.26
C ARG A 184 1.36 -5.66 -20.79
N GLU A 185 0.45 -6.60 -20.57
CA GLU A 185 0.06 -7.06 -19.24
C GLU A 185 1.25 -7.64 -18.46
N ARG A 186 2.04 -8.51 -19.11
CA ARG A 186 3.26 -9.08 -18.53
C ARG A 186 4.27 -7.98 -18.16
N ARG A 187 4.48 -7.00 -19.03
CA ARG A 187 5.38 -5.85 -18.76
C ARG A 187 4.88 -4.99 -17.61
N LEU A 188 3.58 -4.72 -17.54
CA LEU A 188 2.99 -3.96 -16.44
C LEU A 188 3.16 -4.67 -15.10
N ASN A 189 3.00 -6.00 -15.07
CA ASN A 189 3.26 -6.80 -13.86
C ASN A 189 4.72 -6.71 -13.41
N VAL A 190 5.69 -6.79 -14.32
CA VAL A 190 7.12 -6.60 -13.99
C VAL A 190 7.40 -5.19 -13.48
N LYS A 191 6.84 -4.15 -14.11
CA LYS A 191 6.98 -2.76 -13.66
C LYS A 191 6.38 -2.56 -12.26
N ALA A 192 5.17 -3.09 -12.02
CA ALA A 192 4.47 -2.98 -10.74
C ALA A 192 5.23 -3.70 -9.62
N GLN A 193 5.73 -4.91 -9.88
CA GLN A 193 6.60 -5.63 -8.95
C GLN A 193 7.88 -4.85 -8.65
N GLY A 194 8.53 -4.30 -9.68
CA GLY A 194 9.75 -3.50 -9.52
C GLY A 194 9.53 -2.27 -8.63
N MET A 195 8.45 -1.53 -8.89
CA MET A 195 8.02 -0.37 -8.11
C MET A 195 7.76 -0.77 -6.65
N ALA A 196 6.95 -1.80 -6.46
CA ALA A 196 6.59 -2.30 -5.14
C ALA A 196 7.80 -2.82 -4.37
N GLY A 197 8.71 -3.55 -5.03
CA GLY A 197 9.90 -4.11 -4.41
C GLY A 197 10.86 -3.03 -3.94
N LEU A 198 11.04 -1.99 -4.75
CA LEU A 198 11.87 -0.86 -4.38
C LEU A 198 11.29 -0.11 -3.17
N LEU A 199 10.00 0.22 -3.22
CA LEU A 199 9.32 0.93 -2.14
C LEU A 199 9.25 0.10 -0.85
N TRP A 200 8.94 -1.20 -0.95
CA TRP A 200 8.87 -2.10 0.19
C TRP A 200 10.21 -2.19 0.92
N ASN A 201 11.34 -2.29 0.20
CA ASN A 201 12.66 -2.36 0.87
C ASN A 201 13.07 -1.00 1.47
N MET A 202 12.61 0.13 0.93
CA MET A 202 12.72 1.42 1.63
C MET A 202 11.89 1.42 2.92
N MET A 203 10.64 0.94 2.88
CA MET A 203 9.77 0.82 4.06
C MET A 203 10.38 -0.08 5.13
N ARG A 204 10.91 -1.24 4.75
CA ARG A 204 11.63 -2.16 5.66
C ARG A 204 12.81 -1.52 6.37
N SER A 205 13.50 -0.62 5.67
CA SER A 205 14.69 0.06 6.17
C SER A 205 14.36 1.24 7.09
N ARG A 206 13.14 1.79 7.04
CA ARG A 206 12.81 3.10 7.64
C ARG A 206 11.65 3.11 8.61
N LEU A 207 10.68 2.21 8.44
CA LEU A 207 9.51 2.14 9.31
C LEU A 207 9.82 1.42 10.63
N PRO A 208 9.06 1.72 11.70
CA PRO A 208 9.09 0.94 12.93
C PRO A 208 9.00 -0.58 12.65
N PRO A 209 9.84 -1.41 13.31
CA PRO A 209 9.94 -2.84 12.99
C PRO A 209 8.65 -3.61 13.13
N GLU A 210 7.81 -3.25 14.10
CA GLU A 210 6.52 -3.89 14.37
C GLU A 210 5.59 -3.88 13.14
N ILE A 211 5.63 -2.82 12.33
CA ILE A 211 4.82 -2.69 11.12
C ILE A 211 5.26 -3.72 10.09
N ILE A 212 6.57 -3.87 9.89
CA ILE A 212 7.14 -4.76 8.88
C ILE A 212 7.05 -6.22 9.30
N ALA A 213 7.33 -6.49 10.58
CA ALA A 213 7.27 -7.83 11.17
C ALA A 213 5.90 -8.45 10.93
N GLU A 214 4.82 -7.69 11.11
CA GLU A 214 3.48 -8.22 10.95
C GLU A 214 3.16 -8.69 9.52
N TYR A 215 3.62 -7.99 8.48
CA TYR A 215 3.44 -8.47 7.10
C TYR A 215 4.21 -9.78 6.90
N ASN A 216 5.43 -9.87 7.42
CA ASN A 216 6.28 -11.04 7.27
C ASN A 216 5.70 -12.25 8.02
N ASP A 217 5.30 -12.06 9.28
CA ASP A 217 4.70 -13.08 10.13
C ASP A 217 3.43 -13.63 9.47
N LEU A 218 2.57 -12.75 8.94
CA LEU A 218 1.35 -13.18 8.25
C LEU A 218 1.63 -13.94 6.94
N ILE A 219 2.60 -13.48 6.15
CA ILE A 219 3.00 -14.15 4.92
C ILE A 219 3.53 -15.56 5.23
N GLU A 220 4.34 -15.70 6.28
CA GLU A 220 4.89 -16.99 6.73
C GLU A 220 3.81 -17.90 7.32
N GLU A 221 2.99 -17.41 8.23
CA GLU A 221 1.93 -18.18 8.92
C GLU A 221 0.96 -18.83 7.91
N TYR A 222 0.61 -18.10 6.85
CA TYR A 222 -0.36 -18.56 5.85
C TYR A 222 0.29 -19.05 4.56
N ASP A 223 1.63 -19.14 4.48
CA ASP A 223 2.35 -19.54 3.26
C ASP A 223 1.85 -18.78 2.02
N LEU A 224 1.74 -17.45 2.16
CA LEU A 224 1.27 -16.59 1.08
C LEU A 224 2.41 -16.32 0.09
N PRO A 225 2.16 -16.33 -1.23
CA PRO A 225 3.19 -15.97 -2.18
C PRO A 225 3.51 -14.48 -2.03
N ARG A 226 4.79 -14.16 -1.89
CA ARG A 226 5.29 -12.81 -2.16
C ARG A 226 4.90 -12.40 -3.57
N MET A 227 4.90 -11.11 -3.88
CA MET A 227 4.59 -10.62 -5.23
C MET A 227 5.73 -10.95 -6.20
N ASP A 228 5.84 -12.23 -6.59
CA ASP A 228 6.87 -12.79 -7.48
C ASP A 228 6.44 -12.82 -8.96
N MET A 229 5.19 -12.43 -9.25
CA MET A 229 4.59 -12.43 -10.58
C MET A 229 4.56 -13.82 -11.24
N MET A 230 4.41 -14.90 -10.46
CA MET A 230 4.46 -16.29 -10.91
C MET A 230 5.82 -16.67 -11.54
N ARG A 231 6.90 -15.98 -11.15
CA ARG A 231 8.27 -16.29 -11.59
C ARG A 231 8.94 -17.23 -10.60
N ASP A 232 9.84 -18.07 -11.10
CA ASP A 232 10.66 -18.98 -10.29
C ASP A 232 11.96 -18.31 -9.78
N ASP A 233 12.00 -16.98 -9.67
CA ASP A 233 13.14 -16.24 -9.11
C ASP A 233 12.73 -15.23 -8.03
N ASP A 234 13.58 -15.09 -7.01
CA ASP A 234 13.40 -14.12 -5.91
C ASP A 234 14.01 -12.76 -6.30
N THR A 235 13.68 -12.26 -7.50
CA THR A 235 14.26 -11.02 -8.02
C THR A 235 13.18 -10.05 -8.48
N PHE A 236 13.49 -8.76 -8.38
CA PHE A 236 12.70 -7.71 -9.04
C PHE A 236 13.64 -6.74 -9.73
N SER A 237 13.12 -6.00 -10.70
CA SER A 237 13.92 -5.02 -11.45
C SER A 237 13.22 -3.68 -11.53
N PHE A 238 13.98 -2.59 -11.38
CA PHE A 238 13.46 -1.22 -11.51
C PHE A 238 14.37 -0.34 -12.37
N LYS A 239 13.79 0.64 -13.07
CA LYS A 239 14.53 1.56 -13.92
C LYS A 239 15.10 2.70 -13.06
N ILE A 240 16.42 2.80 -12.97
CA ILE A 240 17.14 3.82 -12.20
C ILE A 240 18.20 4.45 -13.11
N ASP A 241 18.24 5.77 -13.18
CA ASP A 241 19.17 6.53 -14.04
C ASP A 241 19.14 6.03 -15.49
N GLY A 242 17.94 5.77 -16.02
CA GLY A 242 17.73 5.28 -17.39
C GLY A 242 18.01 3.79 -17.61
N LYS A 243 18.59 3.08 -16.63
CA LYS A 243 19.02 1.68 -16.76
C LYS A 243 18.15 0.74 -15.95
N MET A 244 17.94 -0.47 -16.45
CA MET A 244 17.32 -1.51 -15.65
C MET A 244 18.32 -2.09 -14.64
N VAL A 245 17.93 -2.09 -13.37
CA VAL A 245 18.69 -2.67 -12.26
C VAL A 245 17.88 -3.84 -11.70
N THR A 246 18.49 -5.02 -11.62
CA THR A 246 17.89 -6.22 -11.02
C THR A 246 18.46 -6.46 -9.64
N PHE A 247 17.59 -6.42 -8.63
CA PHE A 247 17.93 -6.69 -7.23
C PHE A 247 17.73 -8.17 -6.94
N ARG A 248 18.77 -8.79 -6.35
CA ARG A 248 18.80 -10.25 -6.05
C ARG A 248 18.86 -10.56 -4.56
N ASP A 249 19.31 -9.59 -3.77
CA ASP A 249 19.61 -9.74 -2.35
C ASP A 249 18.64 -8.93 -1.48
N LEU A 250 17.49 -8.55 -2.05
CA LEU A 250 16.43 -7.78 -1.41
C LEU A 250 15.13 -8.61 -1.36
N GLU A 251 14.26 -8.28 -0.43
CA GLU A 251 13.02 -9.02 -0.23
C GLU A 251 11.97 -8.64 -1.28
N LEU A 252 11.24 -9.61 -1.81
CA LEU A 252 10.07 -9.33 -2.64
C LEU A 252 8.97 -8.64 -1.82
N PRO A 253 8.15 -7.77 -2.45
CA PRO A 253 7.10 -7.06 -1.75
C PRO A 253 5.97 -7.99 -1.29
N PRO A 254 5.07 -7.51 -0.40
CA PRO A 254 3.88 -8.25 0.02
C PRO A 254 3.06 -8.74 -1.19
N PRO A 255 2.22 -9.79 -1.04
CA PRO A 255 1.51 -10.43 -2.15
C PRO A 255 0.76 -9.46 -3.07
N SER A 256 0.16 -8.42 -2.47
CA SER A 256 -0.77 -7.50 -3.11
C SER A 256 -0.41 -6.04 -2.82
N GLY A 257 -0.75 -5.18 -3.77
CA GLY A 257 -0.80 -3.74 -3.56
C GLY A 257 -1.97 -3.12 -4.30
N LEU A 258 -2.33 -1.89 -3.94
CA LEU A 258 -3.34 -1.10 -4.63
C LEU A 258 -2.70 0.17 -5.17
N SER A 259 -3.09 0.59 -6.37
CA SER A 259 -2.80 1.92 -6.90
C SER A 259 -4.05 2.79 -6.77
N ALA A 260 -3.89 4.05 -6.39
CA ALA A 260 -4.99 4.96 -6.18
C ALA A 260 -4.82 6.25 -6.99
N ILE A 261 -5.93 6.84 -7.43
CA ILE A 261 -5.97 8.24 -7.88
C ILE A 261 -7.20 8.93 -7.33
N ASN A 262 -6.99 10.07 -6.67
CA ASN A 262 -8.02 10.92 -6.07
C ASN A 262 -9.05 10.11 -5.23
N TYR A 263 -8.62 8.98 -4.68
CA TYR A 263 -9.49 8.08 -3.95
C TYR A 263 -9.94 8.75 -2.66
N ALA A 264 -11.25 8.81 -2.44
CA ALA A 264 -11.81 9.27 -1.18
C ALA A 264 -12.85 8.29 -0.66
N ARG A 265 -12.92 8.14 0.66
CA ARG A 265 -13.87 7.24 1.31
C ARG A 265 -14.41 7.84 2.59
N TYR A 266 -15.67 7.53 2.84
CA TYR A 266 -16.38 7.85 4.08
C TYR A 266 -15.64 7.29 5.30
N THR A 267 -15.92 7.83 6.49
CA THR A 267 -15.33 7.32 7.72
C THR A 267 -15.76 5.88 7.94
N HIS A 268 -14.80 4.97 8.08
CA HIS A 268 -15.06 3.54 8.21
C HIS A 268 -13.94 2.81 8.94
N LYS A 269 -14.14 1.52 9.18
CA LYS A 269 -13.12 0.55 9.58
C LYS A 269 -13.00 -0.52 8.51
N GLU A 270 -11.84 -1.15 8.45
CA GLU A 270 -11.60 -2.31 7.61
C GLU A 270 -11.06 -3.46 8.45
N ILE A 271 -11.47 -4.68 8.10
CA ILE A 271 -10.93 -5.90 8.68
C ILE A 271 -10.02 -6.50 7.63
N ASN A 272 -8.72 -6.37 7.83
CA ASN A 272 -7.69 -6.93 6.97
C ASN A 272 -7.07 -8.20 7.56
N GLY A 273 -6.21 -8.86 6.79
CA GLY A 273 -5.43 -9.99 7.28
C GLY A 273 -4.32 -9.53 8.22
N ASN A 274 -3.74 -8.37 7.95
CA ASN A 274 -2.80 -7.65 8.80
C ASN A 274 -3.46 -6.44 9.49
N ASN A 275 -2.91 -6.04 10.62
CA ASN A 275 -3.33 -4.92 11.45
C ASN A 275 -2.68 -3.60 11.04
N TRP A 276 -1.70 -3.58 10.12
CA TRP A 276 -1.18 -2.34 9.55
C TRP A 276 -1.56 -2.22 8.07
N ILE A 277 -2.02 -1.05 7.65
CA ILE A 277 -1.96 -0.64 6.24
C ILE A 277 -0.81 0.33 6.10
N VAL A 278 -0.02 0.19 5.03
CA VAL A 278 1.02 1.16 4.67
C VAL A 278 0.74 1.74 3.29
N ALA A 279 0.65 3.05 3.19
CA ALA A 279 0.46 3.78 1.95
C ALA A 279 1.66 4.67 1.63
N CYS A 280 1.93 4.87 0.34
CA CYS A 280 2.87 5.85 -0.17
C CYS A 280 2.16 6.77 -1.16
N THR A 281 2.01 8.04 -0.79
CA THR A 281 1.55 9.11 -1.69
C THR A 281 2.75 9.63 -2.49
N CYS A 282 2.85 9.23 -3.76
CA CYS A 282 3.94 9.67 -4.63
C CYS A 282 3.74 11.11 -5.14
N LYS A 283 2.49 11.48 -5.41
CA LYS A 283 2.08 12.82 -5.80
C LYS A 283 0.82 13.21 -5.06
N ALA A 284 0.80 14.43 -4.55
CA ALA A 284 -0.37 15.01 -3.92
C ALA A 284 -0.56 16.46 -4.39
N PRO A 285 -1.79 16.99 -4.26
CA PRO A 285 -2.05 18.40 -4.51
C PRO A 285 -1.28 19.30 -3.54
N ARG A 286 -0.83 20.45 -4.03
CA ARG A 286 -0.15 21.49 -3.25
C ARG A 286 -1.09 22.19 -2.29
N ASN A 287 -2.34 22.41 -2.67
CA ASN A 287 -3.30 23.09 -1.80
C ASN A 287 -4.10 22.08 -0.94
N PRO A 288 -3.83 21.98 0.37
CA PRO A 288 -4.51 21.02 1.26
C PRO A 288 -5.96 21.42 1.57
N ASN A 289 -6.36 22.66 1.28
CA ASN A 289 -7.68 23.19 1.61
C ASN A 289 -8.77 22.82 0.59
N LYS A 290 -8.50 21.97 -0.39
CA LYS A 290 -9.49 21.53 -1.40
C LYS A 290 -9.83 20.04 -1.31
N GLY A 291 -9.79 19.49 -0.09
CA GLY A 291 -10.05 18.08 0.17
C GLY A 291 -8.89 17.14 -0.21
N GLY A 292 -9.13 15.84 -0.09
CA GLY A 292 -8.10 14.81 -0.25
C GLY A 292 -7.23 14.58 0.98
N ASN A 293 -7.59 15.18 2.12
CA ASN A 293 -6.94 14.96 3.41
C ASN A 293 -7.34 13.58 3.95
N PHE A 294 -6.36 12.75 4.27
CA PHE A 294 -6.57 11.53 5.06
C PHE A 294 -6.85 11.92 6.51
N TYR A 295 -7.65 11.14 7.22
CA TYR A 295 -7.85 11.30 8.66
C TYR A 295 -7.92 9.96 9.37
N LEU A 296 -7.35 9.91 10.58
CA LEU A 296 -7.54 8.84 11.55
C LEU A 296 -8.55 9.34 12.59
N ALA A 297 -9.83 9.13 12.28
CA ALA A 297 -10.95 9.69 13.02
C ALA A 297 -11.02 9.21 14.47
N SER A 298 -10.51 8.00 14.78
CA SER A 298 -10.48 7.49 16.16
C SER A 298 -9.67 8.38 17.11
N TYR A 299 -8.73 9.16 16.59
CA TYR A 299 -7.86 10.06 17.35
C TYR A 299 -8.04 11.52 16.95
N GLY A 300 -9.04 11.85 16.11
CA GLY A 300 -9.23 13.21 15.62
C GLY A 300 -8.00 13.79 14.89
N ILE A 301 -7.21 12.94 14.23
CA ILE A 301 -6.01 13.34 13.48
C ILE A 301 -6.37 13.52 12.02
N MET A 302 -6.00 14.65 11.43
CA MET A 302 -6.06 14.87 9.97
C MET A 302 -4.65 15.07 9.42
N MET A 303 -4.36 14.45 8.28
CA MET A 303 -3.13 14.62 7.53
C MET A 303 -3.39 15.45 6.27
N GLU A 304 -2.73 16.62 6.17
CA GLU A 304 -2.72 17.39 4.92
C GLU A 304 -2.02 16.58 3.82
N PRO A 305 -2.59 16.53 2.59
CA PRO A 305 -2.02 15.77 1.49
C PRO A 305 -0.66 16.36 1.11
N ALA A 306 0.39 15.55 1.10
CA ALA A 306 1.69 15.96 0.61
C ALA A 306 2.30 14.86 -0.27
N SER A 307 3.04 15.30 -1.29
CA SER A 307 3.81 14.39 -2.13
C SER A 307 4.90 13.73 -1.32
N ASN A 308 5.41 12.60 -1.82
CA ASN A 308 6.53 11.89 -1.22
C ASN A 308 6.32 11.52 0.27
N THR A 309 5.12 11.04 0.60
CA THR A 309 4.74 10.70 1.97
C THR A 309 4.47 9.21 2.10
N VAL A 310 5.03 8.58 3.13
CA VAL A 310 4.59 7.27 3.60
C VAL A 310 3.75 7.46 4.86
N SER A 311 2.61 6.77 4.93
CA SER A 311 1.79 6.70 6.12
C SER A 311 1.44 5.26 6.46
N ALA A 312 1.41 4.92 7.75
CA ALA A 312 0.98 3.61 8.23
C ALA A 312 -0.01 3.74 9.38
N TRP A 313 -1.11 3.00 9.37
CA TRP A 313 -2.17 3.06 10.38
C TRP A 313 -2.85 1.70 10.57
N HIS A 314 -3.58 1.55 11.68
CA HIS A 314 -4.44 0.40 11.91
C HIS A 314 -5.76 0.51 11.14
N PRO A 315 -6.12 -0.43 10.25
CA PRO A 315 -7.38 -0.37 9.50
C PRO A 315 -8.62 -0.54 10.39
N THR A 316 -8.44 -1.13 11.58
CA THR A 316 -9.49 -1.33 12.57
C THR A 316 -9.86 -0.04 13.32
N ASP A 317 -9.05 1.02 13.19
CA ASP A 317 -9.40 2.36 13.62
C ASP A 317 -10.27 3.06 12.59
N TYR A 318 -11.23 3.86 13.05
CA TYR A 318 -12.00 4.73 12.16
C TYR A 318 -11.07 5.67 11.39
N HIS A 319 -11.15 5.62 10.07
CA HIS A 319 -10.36 6.44 9.16
C HIS A 319 -11.13 6.72 7.87
N GLY A 320 -10.60 7.63 7.06
CA GLY A 320 -11.16 7.95 5.76
C GLY A 320 -10.39 9.06 5.07
N THR A 321 -10.95 9.56 3.98
CA THR A 321 -10.34 10.65 3.20
C THR A 321 -11.41 11.65 2.81
N THR A 322 -11.13 12.93 3.03
CA THR A 322 -12.07 14.00 2.68
C THR A 322 -12.29 14.08 1.17
N LEU A 323 -13.53 14.38 0.77
CA LEU A 323 -13.91 14.60 -0.62
C LEU A 323 -13.16 15.80 -1.20
N TYR A 324 -12.68 15.64 -2.43
CA TYR A 324 -12.07 16.70 -3.23
C TYR A 324 -13.12 17.71 -3.72
N GLU A 325 -12.73 18.96 -3.91
CA GLU A 325 -13.50 19.85 -4.79
C GLU A 325 -13.49 19.30 -6.22
N MET A 326 -14.61 19.37 -6.92
CA MET A 326 -14.75 18.89 -8.29
C MET A 326 -14.38 19.98 -9.31
N MET A 327 -13.75 19.59 -10.43
CA MET A 327 -13.69 20.44 -11.61
C MET A 327 -15.10 20.70 -12.17
N GLU A 328 -15.36 21.96 -12.51
CA GLU A 328 -16.59 22.41 -13.18
C GLU A 328 -16.47 22.20 -14.71
N GLY A 329 -17.59 21.94 -15.39
CA GLY A 329 -17.65 21.88 -16.86
C GLY A 329 -17.63 20.47 -17.50
N PRO A 330 -17.60 20.39 -18.85
CA PRO A 330 -17.77 19.15 -19.62
C PRO A 330 -16.59 18.17 -19.48
N GLU A 331 -15.47 18.61 -18.91
CA GLU A 331 -14.29 17.78 -18.67
C GLU A 331 -14.40 16.90 -17.41
N LYS A 332 -15.53 17.02 -16.68
CA LYS A 332 -15.85 16.19 -15.51
C LYS A 332 -15.91 14.71 -15.88
N ARG A 333 -14.86 13.96 -15.52
CA ARG A 333 -14.80 12.49 -15.67
C ARG A 333 -14.97 11.81 -14.33
N ALA A 334 -16.02 11.00 -14.22
CA ALA A 334 -16.27 10.12 -13.08
C ALA A 334 -15.11 9.12 -12.90
N GLY A 335 -14.66 8.91 -11.67
CA GLY A 335 -13.52 8.04 -11.31
C GLY A 335 -12.14 8.67 -11.53
N TYR A 336 -12.08 9.81 -12.21
CA TYR A 336 -10.87 10.62 -12.36
C TYR A 336 -11.17 12.04 -11.90
N GLU A 337 -11.95 12.24 -10.83
CA GLU A 337 -12.42 13.57 -10.44
C GLU A 337 -11.23 14.51 -10.29
N VAL A 338 -10.99 15.30 -11.35
CA VAL A 338 -9.84 16.19 -11.42
C VAL A 338 -10.22 17.38 -10.57
N ARG A 339 -9.31 17.80 -9.72
CA ARG A 339 -9.48 19.02 -8.93
C ARG A 339 -9.52 20.23 -9.87
N PRO A 340 -10.15 21.35 -9.51
CA PRO A 340 -10.13 22.58 -10.31
C PRO A 340 -8.73 23.10 -10.65
N ASP A 341 -7.72 22.75 -9.84
CA ASP A 341 -6.32 23.14 -10.06
C ASP A 341 -5.55 22.18 -11.00
N GLY A 342 -6.21 21.15 -11.55
CA GLY A 342 -5.58 20.16 -12.43
C GLY A 342 -4.63 19.20 -11.71
N GLU A 343 -4.48 19.32 -10.38
CA GLU A 343 -3.60 18.47 -9.60
C GLU A 343 -4.26 17.13 -9.27
N ILE A 344 -3.43 16.12 -9.03
CA ILE A 344 -3.85 14.77 -8.69
C ILE A 344 -3.19 14.31 -7.40
N ASN A 345 -3.88 13.44 -6.68
CA ASN A 345 -3.32 12.60 -5.63
C ASN A 345 -3.16 11.19 -6.20
N THR A 346 -1.96 10.65 -6.24
CA THR A 346 -1.72 9.27 -6.65
C THR A 346 -0.57 8.63 -5.91
N GLY A 347 -0.67 7.33 -5.74
CA GLY A 347 0.26 6.55 -4.95
C GLY A 347 -0.16 5.09 -4.91
N MET A 348 0.41 4.37 -3.95
CA MET A 348 0.12 2.96 -3.76
C MET A 348 -0.03 2.59 -2.30
N VAL A 349 -0.71 1.48 -2.05
CA VAL A 349 -1.01 0.95 -0.71
C VAL A 349 -0.60 -0.52 -0.68
N PHE A 350 0.01 -0.94 0.42
CA PHE A 350 0.24 -2.34 0.74
C PHE A 350 -0.76 -2.79 1.80
N GLU A 351 -1.44 -3.89 1.51
CA GLU A 351 -2.25 -4.62 2.49
C GLU A 351 -2.16 -6.11 2.17
N VAL A 352 -2.43 -6.93 3.18
CA VAL A 352 -2.70 -8.36 2.98
C VAL A 352 -4.15 -8.59 3.36
N SER A 353 -5.05 -8.61 2.38
CA SER A 353 -6.48 -8.70 2.64
C SER A 353 -6.85 -10.03 3.31
N LYS A 354 -7.86 -10.03 4.20
CA LYS A 354 -8.39 -11.27 4.79
C LYS A 354 -8.86 -12.27 3.71
N ALA A 355 -9.32 -11.76 2.57
CA ALA A 355 -9.77 -12.59 1.45
C ALA A 355 -8.62 -13.37 0.79
N ILE A 356 -7.40 -12.81 0.73
CA ILE A 356 -6.25 -13.53 0.15
C ILE A 356 -5.85 -14.74 0.99
N LYS A 357 -5.92 -14.59 2.33
CA LYS A 357 -5.74 -15.70 3.28
C LYS A 357 -6.74 -16.81 3.03
N ASN A 358 -8.02 -16.47 2.86
CA ASN A 358 -9.05 -17.48 2.59
C ASN A 358 -8.86 -18.13 1.21
N ALA A 359 -8.41 -17.37 0.22
CA ALA A 359 -8.13 -17.87 -1.13
C ALA A 359 -6.92 -18.81 -1.20
N ARG A 360 -5.95 -18.69 -0.28
CA ARG A 360 -4.77 -19.56 -0.19
C ARG A 360 -5.15 -21.05 -0.09
N TYR A 361 -6.17 -21.37 0.71
CA TYR A 361 -6.60 -22.76 0.94
C TYR A 361 -7.19 -23.43 -0.31
N ASN A 362 -7.63 -22.64 -1.29
CA ASN A 362 -8.20 -23.12 -2.56
C ASN A 362 -7.22 -23.04 -3.74
N SER A 363 -5.95 -22.76 -3.47
CA SER A 363 -4.93 -22.47 -4.49
C SER A 363 -3.94 -23.63 -4.62
N ASP A 364 -4.37 -24.72 -5.26
CA ASP A 364 -3.58 -25.97 -5.36
C ASP A 364 -2.19 -25.78 -5.99
N TRP A 365 -2.07 -24.85 -6.94
CA TRP A 365 -0.80 -24.53 -7.60
C TRP A 365 0.30 -24.09 -6.61
N LEU A 366 -0.06 -23.50 -5.47
CA LEU A 366 0.91 -23.15 -4.42
C LEU A 366 1.43 -24.40 -3.73
N ASN A 367 0.56 -25.37 -3.46
CA ASN A 367 0.94 -26.66 -2.89
C ASN A 367 1.81 -27.46 -3.89
N GLU A 368 1.47 -27.41 -5.18
CA GLU A 368 2.27 -28.03 -6.24
C GLU A 368 3.66 -27.40 -6.37
N ARG A 369 3.75 -26.07 -6.28
CA ARG A 369 5.01 -25.33 -6.33
C ARG A 369 5.91 -25.59 -5.13
N ALA A 370 5.31 -25.82 -3.95
CA ALA A 370 6.03 -26.18 -2.74
C ALA A 370 6.58 -27.62 -2.75
N ARG A 371 6.09 -28.50 -3.64
CA ARG A 371 6.62 -29.87 -3.75
C ARG A 371 8.07 -29.82 -4.22
N PRO A 372 8.98 -30.60 -3.61
CA PRO A 372 10.33 -30.75 -4.13
C PRO A 372 10.26 -31.19 -5.59
N LYS A 373 10.78 -30.36 -6.50
CA LYS A 373 10.95 -30.77 -7.90
C LYS A 373 11.81 -32.04 -7.87
N LEU A 374 11.25 -33.18 -8.31
CA LEU A 374 11.97 -34.45 -8.42
C LEU A 374 13.32 -34.17 -9.09
N SER A 375 14.40 -34.40 -8.35
CA SER A 375 15.74 -34.20 -8.87
C SER A 375 15.86 -35.04 -10.14
N LYS A 376 16.13 -34.40 -11.28
CA LYS A 376 16.68 -35.12 -12.43
C LYS A 376 17.87 -35.96 -11.93
N PRO A 377 18.09 -37.18 -12.44
CA PRO A 377 19.18 -38.03 -12.01
C PRO A 377 20.50 -37.24 -12.00
N LEU A 378 21.20 -37.33 -10.86
CA LEU A 378 22.44 -36.62 -10.57
C LEU A 378 23.47 -36.81 -11.69
N GLY A 379 23.69 -35.73 -12.44
CA GLY A 379 24.87 -35.51 -13.26
C GLY A 379 25.35 -34.09 -12.98
N GLN A 380 26.40 -33.98 -12.18
CA GLN A 380 27.13 -32.76 -11.76
C GLN A 380 26.62 -32.08 -10.47
N ALA A 381 27.44 -32.24 -9.44
CA ALA A 381 27.35 -31.59 -8.15
C ALA A 381 27.59 -30.07 -8.29
N ALA A 382 26.62 -29.28 -7.85
CA ALA A 382 26.84 -27.89 -7.47
C ALA A 382 26.49 -27.75 -5.99
N ALA A 383 27.46 -27.22 -5.23
CA ALA A 383 27.39 -27.04 -3.79
C ALA A 383 26.12 -26.27 -3.38
N ARG A 384 25.27 -26.92 -2.57
CA ARG A 384 24.18 -26.26 -1.87
C ARG A 384 24.79 -25.32 -0.83
N ILE A 385 24.53 -24.02 -1.00
CA ILE A 385 24.72 -23.03 0.06
C ILE A 385 23.58 -23.23 1.05
N ASP A 386 23.92 -23.54 2.29
CA ASP A 386 22.98 -23.65 3.40
C ASP A 386 22.23 -22.33 3.57
N LYS A 387 20.89 -22.38 3.56
CA LYS A 387 20.03 -21.26 3.96
C LYS A 387 20.13 -21.12 5.48
N GLN A 388 21.22 -20.49 5.92
CA GLN A 388 21.39 -20.09 7.31
C GLN A 388 20.39 -18.98 7.61
N THR A 389 19.58 -19.22 8.64
CA THR A 389 18.65 -18.32 9.30
C THR A 389 19.26 -16.92 9.51
N ARG A 390 18.92 -15.99 8.62
CA ARG A 390 19.22 -14.55 8.78
C ARG A 390 18.05 -13.81 9.39
N TYR A 391 17.66 -14.18 10.59
CA TYR A 391 16.95 -13.27 11.50
C TYR A 391 17.37 -13.66 12.91
N GLY A 392 18.01 -12.73 13.62
CA GLY A 392 18.41 -12.85 15.02
C GLY A 392 17.23 -12.83 15.99
N LEU A 393 16.21 -13.66 15.72
CA LEU A 393 15.12 -13.92 16.64
C LEU A 393 15.52 -15.14 17.49
N ARG A 394 15.57 -14.93 18.81
CA ARG A 394 15.86 -15.99 19.80
C ARG A 394 14.89 -17.16 19.57
N PRO A 395 15.33 -18.43 19.70
CA PRO A 395 14.41 -19.56 19.72
C PRO A 395 13.44 -19.41 20.89
N ARG A 396 12.15 -19.27 20.61
CA ARG A 396 11.11 -19.46 21.63
C ARG A 396 11.11 -20.93 22.03
N THR A 397 11.66 -21.24 23.20
CA THR A 397 11.45 -22.53 23.87
C THR A 397 9.99 -22.63 24.29
N SER A 398 9.17 -23.31 23.50
CA SER A 398 7.85 -23.73 23.93
C SER A 398 8.00 -24.94 24.87
N ARG A 399 8.08 -24.66 26.18
CA ARG A 399 7.79 -25.67 27.19
C ARG A 399 6.31 -26.03 27.07
N ARG A 400 6.03 -27.23 26.55
CA ARG A 400 4.75 -27.91 26.74
C ARG A 400 4.54 -28.12 28.24
N ILE A 401 3.58 -27.40 28.81
CA ILE A 401 3.00 -27.77 30.11
C ILE A 401 2.06 -28.95 29.78
N ILE A 402 2.52 -30.15 30.12
CA ILE A 402 1.67 -31.34 30.21
C ILE A 402 0.98 -31.22 31.57
N TYR A 403 -0.34 -31.03 31.56
CA TYR A 403 -1.15 -31.30 32.74
C TYR A 403 -1.16 -32.82 32.94
N LEU A 404 -0.65 -33.27 34.09
CA LEU A 404 -0.91 -34.60 34.64
C LEU A 404 -1.73 -34.41 35.91
N GLN A 405 -2.92 -35.02 35.85
CA GLN A 405 -3.94 -35.26 36.89
C GLN A 405 -4.76 -34.07 37.38
#